data_AF-A0A7D5S4P6-F1
#
_entry.id   AF-A0A7D5S4P6-F1
#
_cell.length_a   1.000
_cell.length_b   1.000
_cell.length_c   1.000
_cell.angle_alpha   90.00
_cell.angle_beta   90.00
_cell.angle_gamma   90.00
#
_symmetry.space_group_name_H-M   'P 1'
#
loop_
_entity.id
_entity.type
_entity.pdbx_description
1 polymer ?
#
loop_
_entity_poly.entity_id
_entity_poly.type
_entity_poly.pdbx_seq_one_letter_code
_entity_poly.pdbx_strand_id
1 'polypeptide(L)'
;MPPGQWTLNPGNISGNTTTTIINTLPAGNYLYNVTNSFGCTSSNAVPVTINTVLGAPLAPVVTVTQPTCAVSTGSVTITNPDPNLTESRWGHSRPIPLEVIWAFLPSHALIAQAIGGCLSPFTYVIMYPQPVSPSMPVVTITQPNCTVSNGVIVVVSDTTGLTFSLDGAT
;
A
#
# COMPACT_ATOMS: atom_id res chain seq x y z
N MET A 1 50.68 -22.29 16.62
CA MET A 1 50.26 -21.90 17.98
C MET A 1 48.89 -22.48 18.25
N PRO A 2 48.63 -23.10 19.42
CA PRO A 2 47.25 -23.40 19.80
C PRO A 2 46.49 -22.08 19.85
N PRO A 3 45.24 -22.03 19.40
CA PRO A 3 44.51 -20.78 19.48
C PRO A 3 44.26 -20.45 20.96
N GLY A 4 44.72 -19.27 21.37
CA GLY A 4 44.58 -18.81 22.74
C GLY A 4 43.11 -18.56 23.07
N GLN A 5 42.68 -18.98 24.27
CA GLN A 5 41.38 -18.57 24.79
C GLN A 5 41.40 -17.05 24.97
N TRP A 6 40.34 -16.36 24.57
CA TRP A 6 40.21 -14.93 24.75
C TRP A 6 38.78 -14.52 25.13
N THR A 7 38.63 -13.34 25.72
CA THR A 7 37.33 -12.73 26.06
C THR A 7 37.18 -11.36 25.39
N LEU A 8 35.98 -11.09 24.83
CA LEU A 8 35.56 -9.80 24.28
C LEU A 8 34.70 -9.04 25.30
N ASN A 9 35.04 -7.77 25.54
CA ASN A 9 34.27 -6.86 26.37
C ASN A 9 33.80 -5.65 25.55
N PRO A 10 32.56 -5.15 25.73
CA PRO A 10 31.51 -5.65 26.62
C PRO A 10 30.84 -6.92 26.09
N GLY A 11 30.25 -7.73 26.99
CA GLY A 11 29.46 -8.90 26.63
C GLY A 11 29.94 -10.25 27.19
N ASN A 12 31.13 -10.28 27.82
CA ASN A 12 31.72 -11.50 28.41
C ASN A 12 31.72 -12.70 27.43
N ILE A 13 32.01 -12.42 26.16
CA ILE A 13 32.01 -13.42 25.09
C ILE A 13 33.40 -14.04 25.05
N SER A 14 33.50 -15.35 25.31
CA SER A 14 34.76 -16.08 25.23
C SER A 14 34.88 -16.88 23.94
N GLY A 15 36.08 -16.96 23.37
CA GLY A 15 36.37 -17.78 22.19
C GLY A 15 37.78 -18.35 22.22
N ASN A 16 38.04 -19.32 21.34
CA ASN A 16 39.32 -20.01 21.21
C ASN A 16 39.75 -20.14 19.75
N THR A 17 39.32 -19.20 18.92
CA THR A 17 39.55 -19.14 17.48
C THR A 17 40.14 -17.78 17.13
N THR A 18 40.71 -17.61 15.94
CA THR A 18 41.18 -16.29 15.49
C THR A 18 40.03 -15.36 15.06
N THR A 19 38.83 -15.91 14.84
CA THR A 19 37.64 -15.19 14.42
C THR A 19 36.41 -15.64 15.20
N THR A 20 35.53 -14.71 15.57
CA THR A 20 34.22 -15.01 16.14
C THR A 20 33.14 -14.17 15.46
N ILE A 21 31.91 -14.65 15.51
CA ILE A 21 30.73 -13.90 15.04
C ILE A 21 29.85 -13.63 16.25
N ILE A 22 29.57 -12.36 16.52
CA ILE A 22 28.64 -11.94 17.57
C ILE A 22 27.30 -11.63 16.91
N ASN A 23 26.31 -12.49 17.12
CA ASN A 23 24.95 -12.30 16.63
C ASN A 23 24.11 -11.55 17.67
N THR A 24 22.95 -11.04 17.26
CA THR A 24 21.90 -10.52 18.17
C THR A 24 22.28 -9.30 19.02
N LEU A 25 23.24 -8.47 18.58
CA LEU A 25 23.56 -7.22 19.27
C LEU A 25 22.43 -6.19 19.10
N PRO A 26 21.93 -5.59 20.21
CA PRO A 26 21.01 -4.46 20.13
C PRO A 26 21.60 -3.23 19.42
N ALA A 27 20.77 -2.21 19.21
CA ALA A 27 21.27 -0.93 18.75
C ALA A 27 22.10 -0.24 19.86
N GLY A 28 23.22 0.36 19.47
CA GLY A 28 24.12 0.99 20.42
C GLY A 28 25.52 1.22 19.87
N ASN A 29 26.34 1.90 20.66
CA ASN A 29 27.75 2.09 20.38
C ASN A 29 28.56 1.08 21.19
N TYR A 30 29.44 0.37 20.50
CA TYR A 30 30.24 -0.69 21.07
C TYR A 30 31.72 -0.38 20.92
N LEU A 31 32.43 -0.49 22.04
CA LEU A 31 33.88 -0.41 22.12
C LEU A 31 34.39 -1.76 22.59
N TYR A 32 35.22 -2.41 21.77
CA TYR A 32 35.68 -3.76 22.05
C TYR A 32 37.16 -3.81 22.45
N ASN A 33 37.49 -4.69 23.38
CA ASN A 33 38.86 -5.13 23.61
C ASN A 33 38.92 -6.65 23.77
N VAL A 34 40.10 -7.21 23.56
CA VAL A 34 40.33 -8.66 23.64
C VAL A 34 41.33 -8.93 24.75
N THR A 35 41.00 -9.86 25.65
CA THR A 35 41.91 -10.34 26.70
C THR A 35 42.31 -11.78 26.40
N ASN A 36 43.60 -12.12 26.42
CA ASN A 36 44.07 -13.49 26.19
C ASN A 36 44.02 -14.35 27.48
N SER A 37 44.30 -15.65 27.36
CA SER A 37 44.32 -16.61 28.48
C SER A 37 45.36 -16.31 29.56
N PHE A 38 46.30 -15.41 29.30
CA PHE A 38 47.33 -14.96 30.24
C PHE A 38 46.96 -13.65 30.94
N GLY A 39 45.76 -13.10 30.67
CA GLY A 39 45.27 -11.86 31.27
C GLY A 39 45.77 -10.57 30.60
N CYS A 40 46.45 -10.65 29.45
CA CYS A 40 46.84 -9.46 28.70
C CYS A 40 45.67 -8.95 27.85
N THR A 41 45.31 -7.68 28.03
CA THR A 41 44.20 -7.02 27.31
C THR A 41 44.74 -6.06 26.24
N SER A 42 44.11 -6.05 25.06
CA SER A 42 44.43 -5.11 23.98
C SER A 42 43.98 -3.68 24.31
N SER A 43 44.50 -2.70 23.56
CA SER A 43 43.87 -1.38 23.50
C SER A 43 42.44 -1.48 22.94
N ASN A 44 41.63 -0.47 23.22
CA ASN A 44 40.27 -0.38 22.69
C ASN A 44 40.28 -0.29 21.16
N ALA A 45 39.37 -1.04 20.52
CA ALA A 45 39.13 -0.98 19.09
C ALA A 45 38.43 0.32 18.68
N VAL A 46 38.37 0.56 17.36
CA VAL A 46 37.55 1.63 16.77
C VAL A 46 36.09 1.40 17.18
N PRO A 47 35.37 2.43 17.65
CA PRO A 47 33.97 2.30 18.02
C PRO A 47 33.13 1.83 16.84
N VAL A 48 32.29 0.82 17.08
CA VAL A 48 31.34 0.28 16.11
C VAL A 48 29.94 0.66 16.56
N THR A 49 29.17 1.28 15.67
CA THR A 49 27.78 1.67 15.93
C THR A 49 26.83 0.71 15.22
N ILE A 50 25.91 0.13 15.98
CA ILE A 50 24.74 -0.58 15.44
C ILE A 50 23.56 0.39 15.52
N ASN A 51 23.05 0.80 14.37
CA ASN A 51 21.94 1.72 14.30
C ASN A 51 20.66 1.04 14.79
N THR A 52 19.77 1.84 15.39
CA THR A 52 18.39 1.41 15.67
C THR A 52 17.70 1.09 14.36
N VAL A 53 17.03 -0.07 14.30
CA VAL A 53 16.13 -0.35 13.18
C VAL A 53 15.02 0.71 13.21
N LEU A 54 14.79 1.36 12.07
CA LEU A 54 13.61 2.19 11.91
C LEU A 54 12.41 1.23 11.84
N GLY A 55 11.37 1.50 12.62
CA GLY A 55 10.16 0.70 12.61
C GLY A 55 9.58 0.59 11.20
N ALA A 56 8.81 -0.47 10.94
CA ALA A 56 8.03 -0.54 9.72
C ALA A 56 7.09 0.67 9.65
N PRO A 57 7.02 1.37 8.50
CA PRO A 57 6.15 2.51 8.38
C PRO A 57 4.68 2.09 8.44
N LEU A 58 3.81 3.05 8.78
CA LEU A 58 2.36 2.83 8.73
C LEU A 58 1.90 2.53 7.30
N ALA A 59 0.81 1.76 7.20
CA ALA A 59 0.16 1.50 5.92
C ALA A 59 -0.31 2.83 5.27
N PRO A 60 -0.18 2.98 3.94
CA PRO A 60 -0.70 4.14 3.23
C PRO A 60 -2.21 4.31 3.46
N VAL A 61 -2.64 5.56 3.59
CA VAL A 61 -4.05 5.93 3.60
C VAL A 61 -4.47 6.27 2.18
N VAL A 62 -5.62 5.75 1.75
CA VAL A 62 -6.10 5.90 0.39
C VAL A 62 -7.54 6.36 0.40
N THR A 63 -7.81 7.38 -0.42
CA THR A 63 -9.17 7.82 -0.74
C THR A 63 -9.45 7.52 -2.20
N VAL A 64 -10.60 6.91 -2.50
CA VAL A 64 -11.00 6.51 -3.84
C VAL A 64 -12.30 7.22 -4.23
N THR A 65 -12.29 7.88 -5.39
CA THR A 65 -13.49 8.37 -6.05
C THR A 65 -13.78 7.47 -7.23
N GLN A 66 -14.94 6.82 -7.22
CA GLN A 66 -15.34 5.92 -8.30
C GLN A 66 -15.82 6.69 -9.54
N PRO A 67 -15.69 6.12 -10.75
CA PRO A 67 -16.35 6.64 -11.94
C PRO A 67 -17.87 6.77 -11.75
N THR A 68 -18.49 7.65 -12.53
CA THR A 68 -19.95 7.81 -12.59
C THR A 68 -20.43 7.60 -14.03
N CYS A 69 -21.75 7.48 -14.26
CA CYS A 69 -22.28 7.38 -15.62
C CYS A 69 -21.86 8.57 -16.52
N ALA A 70 -21.59 9.74 -15.94
CA ALA A 70 -21.17 10.94 -16.66
C ALA A 70 -19.64 11.13 -16.74
N VAL A 71 -18.88 10.54 -15.81
CA VAL A 71 -17.43 10.69 -15.72
C VAL A 71 -16.77 9.31 -15.75
N SER A 72 -16.05 9.02 -16.84
CA SER A 72 -15.50 7.70 -17.13
C SER A 72 -14.27 7.30 -16.30
N THR A 73 -13.69 8.25 -15.57
CA THR A 73 -12.46 8.07 -14.80
C THR A 73 -12.73 8.18 -13.31
N GLY A 74 -12.09 7.31 -12.53
CA GLY A 74 -11.99 7.46 -11.07
C GLY A 74 -10.67 8.12 -10.67
N SER A 75 -10.58 8.56 -9.42
CA SER A 75 -9.33 9.09 -8.86
C SER A 75 -8.96 8.38 -7.56
N VAL A 76 -7.66 8.30 -7.31
CA VAL A 76 -7.09 7.76 -6.09
C VAL A 76 -6.14 8.80 -5.51
N THR A 77 -6.41 9.22 -4.29
CA THR A 77 -5.51 10.08 -3.52
C THR A 77 -4.78 9.22 -2.51
N ILE A 78 -3.45 9.26 -2.52
CA ILE A 78 -2.61 8.52 -1.59
C ILE A 78 -1.96 9.51 -0.63
N THR A 79 -2.20 9.31 0.65
CA THR A 79 -1.50 10.01 1.74
C THR A 79 -0.79 8.99 2.61
N ASN A 80 0.33 9.38 3.22
CA ASN A 80 0.94 8.55 4.24
C ASN A 80 1.03 9.34 5.56
N PRO A 81 0.56 8.77 6.68
CA PRO A 81 0.69 9.40 7.99
C PRO A 81 2.13 9.41 8.53
N ASP A 82 3.06 8.64 7.97
CA ASP A 82 4.45 8.59 8.45
C ASP A 82 5.34 9.65 7.74
N PRO A 83 5.87 10.65 8.49
CA PRO A 83 6.71 11.71 7.93
C PRO A 83 8.11 11.25 7.51
N ASN A 84 8.55 10.06 7.90
CA ASN A 84 9.88 9.53 7.58
C ASN A 84 9.95 8.84 6.21
N LEU A 85 8.87 8.92 5.43
CA LEU A 85 8.78 8.32 4.11
C LEU A 85 9.19 9.32 3.05
N THR A 86 10.36 9.08 2.46
CA THR A 86 10.81 9.81 1.27
C THR A 86 10.33 9.18 -0.03
N GLU A 87 9.78 7.96 -0.03
CA GLU A 87 9.46 7.23 -1.25
C GLU A 87 8.20 6.36 -1.14
N SER A 88 7.15 6.71 -1.89
CA SER A 88 5.98 5.83 -2.10
C SER A 88 6.04 5.17 -3.48
N ARG A 89 6.63 3.97 -3.47
CA ARG A 89 6.53 2.77 -4.32
C ARG A 89 5.78 2.83 -5.65
N TRP A 90 6.29 2.12 -6.67
CA TRP A 90 5.55 1.44 -7.76
C TRP A 90 6.56 0.83 -8.77
N GLY A 91 7.69 0.29 -8.30
CA GLY A 91 8.89 0.12 -9.16
C GLY A 91 9.48 1.47 -9.68
N HIS A 92 8.85 2.59 -9.33
CA HIS A 92 9.21 3.96 -9.67
C HIS A 92 8.94 4.88 -8.46
N SER A 93 9.81 5.86 -8.24
CA SER A 93 9.76 6.79 -7.10
C SER A 93 8.95 8.03 -7.46
N ARG A 94 7.86 8.33 -6.73
CA ARG A 94 7.09 9.58 -6.86
C ARG A 94 6.83 10.25 -5.50
N PRO A 95 6.74 11.59 -5.46
CA PRO A 95 6.48 12.34 -4.22
C PRO A 95 5.02 12.23 -3.73
N ILE A 96 4.83 12.32 -2.41
CA ILE A 96 3.52 12.40 -1.73
C ILE A 96 3.27 13.83 -1.19
N PRO A 97 2.00 14.29 -1.11
CA PRO A 97 0.77 13.61 -1.53
C PRO A 97 0.68 13.50 -3.06
N LEU A 98 0.13 12.38 -3.53
CA LEU A 98 -0.03 12.11 -4.96
C LEU A 98 -1.49 11.82 -5.27
N GLU A 99 -2.01 12.56 -6.24
CA GLU A 99 -3.29 12.24 -6.87
C GLU A 99 -3.01 11.51 -8.20
N VAL A 100 -3.64 10.34 -8.36
CA VAL A 100 -3.52 9.55 -9.59
C VAL A 100 -4.91 9.32 -10.15
N ILE A 101 -5.10 9.68 -11.42
CA ILE A 101 -6.31 9.39 -12.18
C ILE A 101 -6.11 8.05 -12.86
N TRP A 102 -6.97 7.08 -12.57
CA TRP A 102 -6.94 5.78 -13.22
C TRP A 102 -8.14 5.65 -14.16
N ALA A 103 -7.87 5.09 -15.33
CA ALA A 103 -8.92 4.81 -16.29
C ALA A 103 -9.64 3.49 -15.95
N PHE A 104 -8.91 2.38 -15.74
CA PHE A 104 -9.54 1.06 -15.52
C PHE A 104 -8.53 0.09 -14.89
N LEU A 105 -8.63 -0.20 -13.60
CA LEU A 105 -7.74 -1.14 -12.92
C LEU A 105 -8.47 -1.84 -11.76
N PRO A 106 -8.67 -3.18 -11.78
CA PRO A 106 -9.63 -3.83 -10.88
C PRO A 106 -9.13 -3.91 -9.42
N SER A 107 -7.84 -4.11 -9.18
CA SER A 107 -7.30 -4.10 -7.80
C SER A 107 -5.79 -3.84 -7.76
N HIS A 108 -5.33 -2.95 -6.90
CA HIS A 108 -3.91 -2.66 -6.69
C HIS A 108 -3.53 -2.75 -5.23
N ALA A 109 -2.30 -3.21 -4.96
CA ALA A 109 -1.72 -3.25 -3.63
C ALA A 109 -0.68 -2.14 -3.47
N LEU A 110 -0.84 -1.33 -2.44
CA LEU A 110 0.06 -0.25 -2.07
C LEU A 110 0.80 -0.62 -0.80
N ILE A 111 2.07 -0.27 -0.75
CA ILE A 111 2.90 -0.44 0.44
C ILE A 111 3.80 0.81 0.57
N ALA A 112 4.32 1.12 1.74
CA ALA A 112 5.30 2.19 2.00
C ALA A 112 6.64 1.60 2.41
N GLN A 113 7.76 2.23 2.05
CA GLN A 113 9.10 1.76 2.42
C GLN A 113 9.85 2.85 3.16
N ALA A 114 10.34 2.54 4.36
CA ALA A 114 11.16 3.45 5.16
C ALA A 114 12.64 3.36 4.78
N ILE A 115 13.43 4.35 5.23
CA ILE A 115 14.89 4.35 5.15
C ILE A 115 15.41 3.06 5.81
N GLY A 116 16.29 2.32 5.12
CA GLY A 116 16.77 1.01 5.60
C GLY A 116 15.94 -0.18 5.16
N GLY A 117 14.92 0.02 4.31
CA GLY A 117 14.29 -1.05 3.53
C GLY A 117 13.04 -1.69 4.15
N CYS A 118 12.63 -1.28 5.36
CA CYS A 118 11.44 -1.80 6.03
C CYS A 118 10.15 -1.47 5.26
N LEU A 119 9.26 -2.45 5.11
CA LEU A 119 8.00 -2.32 4.36
C LEU A 119 6.79 -2.23 5.29
N SER A 120 5.80 -1.41 4.92
CA SER A 120 4.48 -1.38 5.59
C SER A 120 3.64 -2.62 5.27
N PRO A 121 2.51 -2.83 5.98
CA PRO A 121 1.42 -3.68 5.49
C PRO A 121 0.81 -3.18 4.18
N PHE A 122 0.12 -4.06 3.45
CA PHE A 122 -0.57 -3.75 2.20
C PHE A 122 -1.87 -2.96 2.43
N THR A 123 -2.06 -1.92 1.62
CA THR A 123 -3.35 -1.26 1.41
C THR A 123 -3.87 -1.63 0.03
N TYR A 124 -5.06 -2.23 -0.05
CA TYR A 124 -5.69 -2.58 -1.31
C TYR A 124 -6.62 -1.48 -1.80
N VAL A 125 -6.60 -1.25 -3.11
CA VAL A 125 -7.43 -0.25 -3.79
C VAL A 125 -8.20 -0.95 -4.89
N ILE A 126 -9.52 -0.77 -4.91
CA ILE A 126 -10.44 -1.35 -5.91
C ILE A 126 -11.11 -0.20 -6.66
N MET A 127 -11.07 -0.26 -7.99
CA MET A 127 -11.78 0.67 -8.86
C MET A 127 -12.77 -0.11 -9.72
N TYR A 128 -14.03 0.33 -9.71
CA TYR A 128 -15.07 -0.28 -10.51
C TYR A 128 -15.05 0.26 -11.94
N PRO A 129 -15.47 -0.54 -12.93
CA PRO A 129 -15.71 -0.01 -14.27
C PRO A 129 -16.79 1.07 -14.21
N GLN A 130 -16.74 2.01 -15.16
CA GLN A 130 -17.78 3.00 -15.32
C GLN A 130 -19.15 2.33 -15.44
N PRO A 131 -20.15 2.75 -14.64
CA PRO A 131 -21.51 2.26 -14.84
C PRO A 131 -21.99 2.60 -16.25
N VAL A 132 -22.65 1.66 -16.91
CA VAL A 132 -23.24 1.89 -18.23
C VAL A 132 -24.45 2.81 -18.10
N SER A 133 -24.49 3.89 -18.88
CA SER A 133 -25.68 4.71 -19.02
C SER A 133 -26.75 3.92 -19.78
N PRO A 134 -27.99 3.83 -19.27
CA PRO A 134 -29.09 3.21 -20.02
C PRO A 134 -29.28 3.88 -21.37
N SER A 135 -29.60 3.12 -22.42
CA SER A 135 -29.98 3.74 -23.69
C SER A 135 -31.37 4.37 -23.60
N MET A 136 -31.67 5.27 -24.55
CA MET A 136 -32.97 5.91 -24.61
C MET A 136 -34.08 4.84 -24.80
N PRO A 137 -35.14 4.85 -23.98
CA PRO A 137 -36.21 3.87 -24.11
C PRO A 137 -36.96 4.03 -25.43
N VAL A 138 -37.38 2.91 -26.01
CA VAL A 138 -38.20 2.89 -27.23
C VAL A 138 -39.67 2.89 -26.84
N VAL A 139 -40.45 3.82 -27.40
CA VAL A 139 -41.88 3.94 -27.17
C VAL A 139 -42.64 3.57 -28.44
N THR A 140 -43.60 2.67 -28.33
CA THR A 140 -44.54 2.34 -29.41
C THR A 140 -45.96 2.61 -28.97
N ILE A 141 -46.76 3.17 -29.87
CA ILE A 141 -48.13 3.60 -29.58
C ILE A 141 -49.07 2.89 -30.55
N THR A 142 -50.05 2.19 -30.01
CA THR A 142 -51.20 1.66 -30.75
C THR A 142 -52.42 2.52 -30.42
N GLN A 143 -53.00 3.15 -31.42
CA GLN A 143 -54.17 4.00 -31.24
C GLN A 143 -55.45 3.18 -31.02
N PRO A 144 -56.47 3.73 -30.34
CA PRO A 144 -57.81 3.16 -30.32
C PRO A 144 -58.36 2.94 -31.74
N ASN A 145 -59.33 2.04 -31.89
CA ASN A 145 -60.04 1.86 -33.15
C ASN A 145 -61.57 1.84 -32.93
N CYS A 146 -62.34 1.69 -34.00
CA CYS A 146 -63.81 1.75 -33.96
C CYS A 146 -64.48 0.66 -33.10
N THR A 147 -63.72 -0.36 -32.68
CA THR A 147 -64.19 -1.50 -31.88
C THR A 147 -63.49 -1.63 -30.53
N VAL A 148 -62.39 -0.90 -30.31
CA VAL A 148 -61.60 -0.90 -29.06
C VAL A 148 -61.30 0.55 -28.67
N SER A 149 -61.88 1.02 -27.57
CA SER A 149 -61.80 2.41 -27.11
C SER A 149 -60.46 2.82 -26.52
N ASN A 150 -59.57 1.87 -26.25
CA ASN A 150 -58.33 2.10 -25.51
C ASN A 150 -57.12 2.06 -26.46
N GLY A 151 -56.23 3.04 -26.31
CA GLY A 151 -54.90 3.01 -26.91
C GLY A 151 -53.92 2.28 -25.99
N VAL A 152 -52.81 1.82 -26.54
CA VAL A 152 -51.76 1.12 -25.81
C VAL A 152 -50.44 1.84 -26.05
N ILE A 153 -49.73 2.16 -24.97
CA ILE A 153 -48.35 2.62 -25.02
C ILE A 153 -47.48 1.48 -24.48
N VAL A 154 -46.49 1.06 -25.26
CA VAL A 154 -45.47 0.09 -24.82
C VAL A 154 -44.14 0.81 -24.76
N VAL A 155 -43.53 0.80 -23.58
CA VAL A 155 -42.19 1.34 -23.34
C VAL A 155 -41.24 0.17 -23.13
N VAL A 156 -40.16 0.12 -23.92
CA VAL A 156 -39.12 -0.91 -23.83
C VAL A 156 -37.81 -0.24 -23.45
N SER A 157 -37.13 -0.76 -22.44
CA SER A 157 -35.76 -0.39 -22.08
C SER A 157 -34.83 -1.59 -22.22
N ASP A 158 -33.57 -1.31 -22.53
CA ASP A 158 -32.47 -2.29 -22.54
C ASP A 158 -31.96 -2.63 -21.12
N THR A 159 -32.39 -1.89 -20.10
CA THR A 159 -31.90 -1.98 -18.73
C THR A 159 -33.03 -2.41 -17.79
N THR A 160 -32.81 -3.48 -17.03
CA THR A 160 -33.78 -3.97 -16.04
C THR A 160 -33.76 -3.12 -14.77
N GLY A 161 -34.91 -2.97 -14.11
CA GLY A 161 -35.01 -2.29 -12.80
C GLY A 161 -35.17 -0.76 -12.87
N LEU A 162 -35.49 -0.22 -14.05
CA LEU A 162 -35.84 1.20 -14.19
C LEU A 162 -37.27 1.48 -13.70
N THR A 163 -37.47 2.66 -13.12
CA THR A 163 -38.79 3.24 -12.86
C THR A 163 -39.21 4.07 -14.06
N PHE A 164 -40.35 3.75 -14.68
CA PHE A 164 -40.93 4.54 -15.76
C PHE A 164 -41.94 5.53 -15.20
N SER A 165 -41.83 6.79 -15.59
CA SER A 165 -42.81 7.83 -15.28
C SER A 165 -43.51 8.28 -16.56
N LEU A 166 -44.85 8.34 -16.50
CA LEU A 166 -45.65 9.06 -17.49
C LEU A 166 -45.97 10.43 -16.88
N ASP A 167 -45.72 11.50 -17.62
CA ASP A 167 -46.00 12.91 -17.23
C ASP A 167 -45.14 13.50 -16.10
N GLY A 168 -44.04 12.86 -15.71
CA GLY A 168 -43.07 13.43 -14.76
C GLY A 168 -43.47 13.34 -13.28
N ALA A 169 -44.57 12.64 -12.96
CA ALA A 169 -44.85 12.18 -11.61
C ALA A 169 -44.17 10.82 -11.40
N THR A 170 -43.28 10.75 -10.41
CA THR A 170 -42.57 9.52 -10.01
C THR A 170 -43.52 8.42 -9.57
#